data_AF-A0A0F6RN34-F1
#
_entry.id   AF-A0A0F6RN34-F1
#
_cell.length_a   1.000
_cell.length_b   1.000
_cell.length_c   1.000
_cell.angle_alpha   90.00
_cell.angle_beta   90.00
_cell.angle_gamma   90.00
#
_symmetry.space_group_name_H-M   'P 1'
#
loop_
_entity.id
_entity.type
_entity.pdbx_description
1 polymer ?
#
loop_
_entity_poly.entity_id
_entity_poly.type
_entity_poly.pdbx_seq_one_letter_code
_entity_poly.pdbx_strand_id
1 'polypeptide(L)'
;MAGNDIYFSYTYYYGNGDSYTGYGYGDSSLGYYSGQYLTGYYNETYNYGSYSIDYVYDYGYDTGYSGSNTNIYVSSYYDGGGDYDGVGTPSYSTTYNVSSYGGYYGLGSEYGSAYNSSYNNSDALFSNYYSADTSGGNDIYFSYTYYYGNGDSYTGYGYGDSSLGYYSGQYLTGYYNETYNYGSYSIDYVYDYGYDTGYSGSNTNIYVSSYYDGGGDYDGVGTPSYSTTYNVSSYGGYYGLGSEYGSAYNSSYNNSDALFSNYYSADLVF
;
A
#
# COMPACT_ATOMS: atom_id res chain seq x y z
N MET A 1 5.78 9.67 -52.10
CA MET A 1 6.35 8.36 -51.73
C MET A 1 5.34 7.74 -50.80
N ALA A 2 4.85 6.52 -51.09
CA ALA A 2 4.07 5.80 -50.09
C ALA A 2 4.99 5.60 -48.88
N GLY A 3 4.52 5.96 -47.69
CA GLY A 3 5.26 5.69 -46.47
C GLY A 3 5.45 4.19 -46.36
N ASN A 4 6.66 3.75 -46.04
CA ASN A 4 6.84 2.36 -45.66
C ASN A 4 6.57 2.26 -44.17
N ASP A 5 5.84 1.23 -43.77
CA ASP A 5 5.65 0.95 -42.36
C ASP A 5 6.94 0.39 -41.77
N ILE A 6 7.13 0.65 -40.49
CA ILE A 6 8.29 0.22 -39.71
C ILE A 6 7.83 -0.68 -38.58
N TYR A 7 8.68 -1.63 -38.24
CA TYR A 7 8.69 -2.28 -36.94
C TYR A 7 9.76 -1.62 -36.08
N PHE A 8 9.49 -1.45 -34.78
CA PHE A 8 10.48 -1.02 -33.80
C PHE A 8 10.37 -1.80 -32.50
N SER A 9 11.49 -2.02 -31.82
CA SER A 9 11.54 -2.49 -30.43
C SER A 9 12.09 -1.41 -29.53
N TYR A 10 11.62 -1.38 -28.29
CA TYR A 10 11.97 -0.31 -27.35
C TYR A 10 11.98 -0.81 -25.91
N THR A 11 12.65 -0.02 -25.07
CA THR A 11 12.56 -0.07 -23.61
C THR A 11 12.19 1.30 -23.09
N TYR A 12 11.16 1.38 -22.25
CA TYR A 12 10.83 2.58 -21.48
C TYR A 12 11.42 2.47 -20.08
N TYR A 13 12.00 3.55 -19.58
CA TYR A 13 12.54 3.67 -18.23
C TYR A 13 11.81 4.79 -17.49
N TYR A 14 11.30 4.51 -16.28
CA TYR A 14 10.64 5.52 -15.46
C TYR A 14 11.62 6.46 -14.77
N GLY A 15 12.84 5.98 -14.50
CA GLY A 15 13.89 6.73 -13.80
C GLY A 15 13.99 6.42 -12.29
N ASN A 16 13.03 5.66 -11.73
CA ASN A 16 13.06 5.16 -10.35
C ASN A 16 13.68 3.74 -10.23
N GLY A 17 13.91 3.04 -11.34
CA GLY A 17 14.36 1.65 -11.37
C GLY A 17 13.45 0.76 -12.22
N ASP A 18 12.21 1.21 -12.44
CA ASP A 18 11.23 0.47 -13.24
C ASP A 18 11.44 0.68 -14.73
N SER A 19 11.04 -0.35 -15.47
CA SER A 19 11.06 -0.31 -16.93
C SER A 19 10.11 -1.33 -17.54
N TYR A 20 9.70 -1.07 -18.78
CA TYR A 20 9.05 -2.08 -19.60
C TYR A 20 9.66 -2.15 -21.00
N THR A 21 9.67 -3.34 -21.57
CA THR A 21 10.13 -3.57 -22.95
C THR A 21 8.95 -3.93 -23.82
N GLY A 22 9.05 -3.57 -25.10
CA GLY A 22 7.99 -3.82 -26.05
C GLY A 22 8.44 -3.69 -27.49
N TYR A 23 7.46 -3.80 -28.36
CA TYR A 23 7.62 -3.58 -29.79
C TYR A 23 6.37 -2.94 -30.38
N GLY A 24 6.53 -2.30 -31.53
CA GLY A 24 5.41 -1.68 -32.21
C GLY A 24 5.58 -1.62 -33.72
N TYR A 25 4.48 -1.27 -34.36
CA TYR A 25 4.37 -1.03 -35.80
C TYR A 25 3.79 0.36 -36.03
N GLY A 26 4.26 1.05 -37.05
CA GLY A 26 3.76 2.38 -37.40
C GLY A 26 4.33 2.86 -38.73
N ASP A 27 3.91 4.04 -39.16
CA ASP A 27 4.43 4.64 -40.39
C ASP A 27 5.85 5.20 -40.18
N SER A 28 6.69 5.12 -41.20
CA SER A 28 8.05 5.69 -41.18
C SER A 28 8.10 7.19 -40.86
N SER A 29 7.00 7.94 -41.03
CA SER A 29 6.95 9.36 -40.65
C SER A 29 7.06 9.64 -39.14
N LEU A 30 6.94 8.61 -38.29
CA LEU A 30 7.25 8.69 -36.86
C LEU A 30 8.71 9.09 -36.59
N GLY A 31 9.61 8.84 -37.56
CA GLY A 31 11.01 9.25 -37.46
C GLY A 31 11.82 8.40 -36.47
N TYR A 32 11.36 7.20 -36.15
CA TYR A 32 12.07 6.26 -35.30
C TYR A 32 13.28 5.65 -36.00
N TYR A 33 14.40 5.53 -35.29
CA TYR A 33 15.61 4.88 -35.80
C TYR A 33 16.34 4.07 -34.72
N SER A 34 17.10 3.05 -35.12
CA SER A 34 17.85 2.18 -34.19
C SER A 34 18.89 2.96 -33.39
N GLY A 35 18.94 2.75 -32.08
CA GLY A 35 19.81 3.46 -31.15
C GLY A 35 19.30 4.86 -30.78
N GLN A 36 18.08 5.24 -31.17
CA GLN A 36 17.48 6.50 -30.77
C GLN A 36 17.13 6.48 -29.29
N TYR A 37 17.35 7.61 -28.63
CA TYR A 37 16.99 7.83 -27.24
C TYR A 37 16.07 9.05 -27.15
N LEU A 38 14.89 8.87 -26.57
CA LEU A 38 13.87 9.92 -26.42
C LEU A 38 13.68 10.21 -24.93
N THR A 39 13.70 11.48 -24.54
CA THR A 39 13.57 11.91 -23.14
C THR A 39 12.42 12.90 -22.98
N GLY A 40 12.08 13.21 -21.72
CA GLY A 40 11.11 14.26 -21.41
C GLY A 40 9.68 13.75 -21.26
N TYR A 41 9.48 12.45 -21.06
CA TYR A 41 8.17 11.87 -20.80
C TYR A 41 7.88 11.96 -19.30
N TYR A 42 7.07 12.92 -18.89
CA TYR A 42 6.70 13.10 -17.49
C TYR A 42 5.94 11.86 -16.98
N ASN A 43 6.32 11.37 -15.81
CA ASN A 43 5.65 10.26 -15.13
C ASN A 43 5.43 10.58 -13.65
N GLU A 44 4.74 9.70 -12.93
CA GLU A 44 4.35 9.93 -11.54
C GLU A 44 5.52 9.89 -10.56
N THR A 45 6.68 9.40 -10.97
CA THR A 45 7.86 9.28 -10.10
C THR A 45 8.56 10.62 -9.82
N TYR A 46 7.94 11.74 -10.22
CA TYR A 46 8.52 13.09 -10.25
C TYR A 46 9.81 13.20 -11.09
N ASN A 47 10.12 12.18 -11.88
CA ASN A 47 11.20 12.16 -12.86
C ASN A 47 10.64 12.24 -14.28
N TYR A 48 11.55 12.43 -15.25
CA TYR A 48 11.24 12.24 -16.66
C TYR A 48 11.71 10.86 -17.08
N GLY A 49 10.79 10.05 -17.56
CA GLY A 49 11.10 8.80 -18.22
C GLY A 49 11.67 8.99 -19.62
N SER A 50 12.16 7.89 -20.17
CA SER A 50 12.83 7.85 -21.46
C SER A 50 12.58 6.56 -22.21
N TYR A 51 12.62 6.65 -23.54
CA TYR A 51 12.61 5.49 -24.43
C TYR A 51 14.00 5.27 -25.02
N SER A 52 14.49 4.04 -24.97
CA SER A 52 15.57 3.54 -25.82
C SER A 52 14.96 2.70 -26.93
N ILE A 53 15.22 3.05 -28.19
CA ILE A 53 14.79 2.27 -29.35
C ILE A 53 15.96 1.40 -29.79
N ASP A 54 15.83 0.09 -29.59
CA ASP A 54 16.92 -0.85 -29.82
C ASP A 54 17.09 -1.17 -31.30
N TYR A 55 15.97 -1.37 -32.00
CA TYR A 55 15.98 -1.79 -33.38
C TYR A 55 14.76 -1.24 -34.14
N VAL A 56 15.01 -0.77 -35.36
CA VAL A 56 14.00 -0.37 -36.34
C VAL A 56 14.30 -1.04 -37.67
N TYR A 57 13.27 -1.59 -38.32
CA TYR A 57 13.38 -2.06 -39.69
C TYR A 57 12.15 -1.71 -40.52
N ASP A 58 12.39 -1.51 -41.81
CA ASP A 58 11.36 -1.30 -42.82
C ASP A 58 10.63 -2.62 -43.10
N TYR A 59 9.30 -2.61 -42.92
CA TYR A 59 8.45 -3.77 -43.14
C TYR A 59 8.36 -4.17 -44.62
N GLY A 60 8.75 -3.28 -45.53
CA GLY A 60 8.86 -3.50 -46.97
C GLY A 60 7.53 -3.38 -47.72
N TYR A 61 6.44 -3.10 -47.02
CA TYR A 61 5.12 -2.82 -47.57
C TYR A 61 4.29 -1.99 -46.59
N ASP A 62 3.33 -1.25 -47.12
CA ASP A 62 2.42 -0.38 -46.40
C ASP A 62 1.18 -1.20 -45.97
N THR A 63 1.00 -1.36 -44.66
CA THR A 63 -0.13 -1.99 -43.98
C THR A 63 -1.24 -1.01 -43.62
N GLY A 64 -1.06 0.28 -43.94
CA GLY A 64 -2.05 1.34 -43.77
C GLY A 64 -1.87 2.20 -42.53
N TYR A 65 -0.69 2.19 -41.88
CA TYR A 65 -0.41 3.19 -40.84
C TYR A 65 -0.20 4.57 -41.48
N SER A 66 -0.54 5.63 -40.76
CA SER A 66 -0.35 6.99 -41.24
C SER A 66 -0.21 7.98 -40.09
N GLY A 67 0.73 8.91 -40.20
CA GLY A 67 0.98 9.90 -39.14
C GLY A 67 1.39 9.22 -37.84
N SER A 68 0.69 9.54 -36.75
CA SER A 68 0.99 8.99 -35.42
C SER A 68 0.37 7.63 -35.14
N ASN A 69 -0.40 7.05 -36.06
CA ASN A 69 -1.06 5.77 -35.82
C ASN A 69 -0.04 4.65 -35.66
N THR A 70 -0.14 3.92 -34.56
CA THR A 70 0.71 2.77 -34.24
C THR A 70 -0.10 1.59 -33.72
N ASN A 71 0.53 0.43 -33.65
CA ASN A 71 0.15 -0.63 -32.73
C ASN A 71 1.37 -0.98 -31.89
N ILE A 72 1.31 -0.70 -30.60
CA ILE A 72 2.42 -0.93 -29.66
C ILE A 72 2.01 -2.00 -28.65
N TYR A 73 2.94 -2.89 -28.33
CA TYR A 73 2.76 -4.03 -27.43
C TYR A 73 3.87 -4.04 -26.40
N VAL A 74 3.48 -4.21 -25.14
CA VAL A 74 4.44 -4.39 -24.04
C VAL A 74 4.60 -5.88 -23.77
N SER A 75 5.84 -6.35 -23.77
CA SER A 75 6.19 -7.78 -23.63
C SER A 75 6.70 -8.14 -22.25
N SER A 76 7.30 -7.20 -21.53
CA SER A 76 7.79 -7.44 -20.17
C SER A 76 7.77 -6.16 -19.36
N TYR A 77 7.56 -6.31 -18.06
CA TYR A 77 7.74 -5.24 -17.08
C TYR A 77 8.76 -5.69 -16.03
N TYR A 78 9.66 -4.80 -15.66
CA TYR A 78 10.65 -4.97 -14.61
C TYR A 78 10.37 -3.93 -13.53
N ASP A 79 10.01 -4.42 -12.35
CA ASP A 79 9.81 -3.67 -11.12
C ASP A 79 11.15 -3.68 -10.38
N GLY A 80 11.79 -2.52 -10.28
CA GLY A 80 13.09 -2.36 -9.62
C GLY A 80 13.23 -1.05 -8.87
N GLY A 81 12.21 -0.20 -8.88
CA GLY A 81 12.10 1.04 -8.12
C GLY A 81 10.93 0.96 -7.13
N GLY A 82 10.86 1.91 -6.21
CA GLY A 82 9.64 2.14 -5.47
C GLY A 82 8.79 3.17 -6.18
N ASP A 83 7.48 3.05 -6.01
CA ASP A 83 6.52 4.00 -6.55
C ASP A 83 6.36 5.20 -5.61
N TYR A 84 5.95 6.34 -6.19
CA TYR A 84 5.79 7.61 -5.46
C TYR A 84 4.34 7.92 -5.11
N ASP A 85 3.42 7.04 -5.49
CA ASP A 85 2.01 7.08 -5.10
C ASP A 85 1.79 6.55 -3.66
N GLY A 86 2.81 5.91 -3.08
CA GLY A 86 2.82 5.42 -1.71
C GLY A 86 2.23 4.02 -1.55
N VAL A 87 2.03 3.29 -2.65
CA VAL A 87 1.62 1.89 -2.68
C VAL A 87 2.86 1.04 -2.98
N GLY A 88 2.93 -0.16 -2.43
CA GLY A 88 3.90 -1.18 -2.84
C GLY A 88 5.35 -0.95 -2.44
N THR A 89 6.19 -1.89 -2.87
CA THR A 89 7.63 -1.89 -2.63
C THR A 89 8.37 -2.51 -3.82
N PRO A 90 9.60 -2.07 -4.10
CA PRO A 90 10.38 -2.65 -5.19
C PRO A 90 10.57 -4.16 -5.02
N SER A 91 10.26 -4.93 -6.06
CA SER A 91 10.50 -6.38 -6.07
C SER A 91 11.83 -6.79 -6.71
N TYR A 92 12.47 -5.90 -7.47
CA TYR A 92 13.68 -6.17 -8.26
C TYR A 92 13.55 -7.40 -9.17
N SER A 93 12.38 -7.53 -9.81
CA SER A 93 12.02 -8.71 -10.57
C SER A 93 11.35 -8.38 -11.90
N THR A 94 11.53 -9.27 -12.87
CA THR A 94 10.73 -9.22 -14.10
C THR A 94 9.42 -9.94 -13.83
N THR A 95 8.33 -9.29 -14.20
CA THR A 95 6.97 -9.83 -14.12
C THR A 95 6.82 -11.21 -14.74
N TYR A 96 5.96 -12.02 -14.12
CA TYR A 96 5.55 -13.31 -14.65
C TYR A 96 4.65 -13.16 -15.88
N ASN A 97 3.76 -12.16 -15.84
CA ASN A 97 2.83 -11.89 -16.93
C ASN A 97 2.61 -10.38 -17.12
N VAL A 98 2.45 -9.99 -18.38
CA VAL A 98 2.02 -8.65 -18.78
C VAL A 98 0.74 -8.78 -19.59
N SER A 99 -0.30 -8.07 -19.18
CA SER A 99 -1.52 -7.84 -19.96
C SER A 99 -1.45 -6.43 -20.56
N SER A 100 -0.99 -6.33 -21.80
CA SER A 100 -0.90 -5.06 -22.52
C SER A 100 -2.17 -4.82 -23.35
N TYR A 101 -2.77 -3.64 -23.21
CA TYR A 101 -3.94 -3.22 -24.01
C TYR A 101 -3.56 -2.35 -25.23
N GLY A 102 -2.26 -2.07 -25.35
CA GLY A 102 -1.61 -1.47 -26.50
C GLY A 102 -1.62 0.05 -26.57
N GLY A 103 -0.71 0.60 -27.39
CA GLY A 103 -0.57 2.02 -27.68
C GLY A 103 -0.82 2.34 -29.16
N TYR A 104 -1.66 3.34 -29.42
CA TYR A 104 -2.18 3.64 -30.77
C TYR A 104 -1.65 4.94 -31.38
N TYR A 105 -0.89 5.73 -30.62
CA TYR A 105 -0.48 7.09 -31.00
C TYR A 105 1.02 7.34 -30.80
N GLY A 106 1.86 6.41 -31.24
CA GLY A 106 3.31 6.45 -31.01
C GLY A 106 3.68 6.12 -29.56
N LEU A 107 4.98 6.13 -29.29
CA LEU A 107 5.53 5.92 -27.94
C LEU A 107 4.95 6.93 -26.95
N GLY A 108 4.59 6.48 -25.75
CA GLY A 108 3.88 7.26 -24.75
C GLY A 108 2.37 7.02 -24.72
N SER A 109 1.86 6.04 -25.47
CA SER A 109 0.44 5.67 -25.47
C SER A 109 0.17 4.27 -24.90
N GLU A 110 1.21 3.60 -24.41
CA GLU A 110 1.18 2.26 -23.88
C GLU A 110 0.64 2.22 -22.45
N TYR A 111 -0.17 1.21 -22.17
CA TYR A 111 -0.67 0.92 -20.83
C TYR A 111 -1.02 -0.58 -20.71
N GLY A 112 -1.09 -1.06 -19.48
CA GLY A 112 -1.35 -2.46 -19.21
C GLY A 112 -1.39 -2.79 -17.73
N SER A 113 -1.32 -4.08 -17.46
CA SER A 113 -1.12 -4.63 -16.12
C SER A 113 0.07 -5.59 -16.08
N ALA A 114 0.87 -5.46 -15.04
CA ALA A 114 2.04 -6.24 -14.71
C ALA A 114 1.71 -7.17 -13.54
N TYR A 115 2.06 -8.46 -13.62
CA TYR A 115 1.71 -9.43 -12.58
C TYR A 115 2.92 -10.24 -12.12
N ASN A 116 3.02 -10.46 -10.82
CA ASN A 116 3.90 -11.47 -10.26
C ASN A 116 3.35 -12.89 -10.47
N SER A 117 4.13 -13.91 -10.08
CA SER A 117 3.76 -15.31 -10.28
C SER A 117 2.53 -15.75 -9.48
N SER A 118 2.19 -15.01 -8.42
CA SER A 118 1.01 -15.26 -7.59
C SER A 118 -0.23 -14.50 -8.06
N TYR A 119 -0.11 -13.63 -9.07
CA TYR A 119 -1.15 -12.69 -9.51
C TYR A 119 -1.70 -11.84 -8.36
N ASN A 120 -0.86 -11.55 -7.36
CA ASN A 120 -1.23 -10.82 -6.16
C ASN A 120 -0.22 -9.70 -5.95
N ASN A 121 -0.46 -8.57 -6.60
CA ASN A 121 0.42 -7.43 -6.63
C ASN A 121 -0.08 -6.34 -5.67
N SER A 122 0.84 -5.51 -5.20
CA SER A 122 0.52 -4.26 -4.52
C SER A 122 -0.09 -3.25 -5.48
N ASP A 123 0.52 -3.05 -6.66
CA ASP A 123 -0.08 -2.36 -7.80
C ASP A 123 0.24 -3.11 -9.10
N ALA A 124 -0.78 -3.35 -9.92
CA ALA A 124 -0.60 -4.02 -11.19
C ALA A 124 -0.56 -3.05 -12.38
N LEU A 125 -1.11 -1.84 -12.27
CA LEU A 125 -1.35 -0.99 -13.42
C LEU A 125 -0.09 -0.23 -13.84
N PHE A 126 0.18 -0.18 -15.13
CA PHE A 126 1.27 0.65 -15.64
C PHE A 126 0.88 1.39 -16.92
N SER A 127 1.53 2.52 -17.16
CA SER A 127 1.51 3.29 -18.41
C SER A 127 2.80 4.12 -18.54
N ASN A 128 2.96 4.94 -19.56
CA ASN A 128 4.07 5.90 -19.57
C ASN A 128 4.05 6.92 -18.40
N TYR A 129 2.94 6.99 -17.64
CA TYR A 129 2.79 7.83 -16.46
C TYR A 129 2.83 7.03 -15.16
N TYR A 130 2.11 5.90 -15.10
CA TYR A 130 1.97 5.04 -13.92
C TYR A 130 2.99 3.90 -13.93
N SER A 131 3.73 3.65 -12.86
CA SER A 131 4.51 2.42 -12.64
C SER A 131 3.67 1.40 -11.85
N ALA A 132 4.07 0.14 -11.92
CA ALA A 132 3.44 -0.97 -11.21
C ALA A 132 4.39 -1.60 -10.20
N ASP A 133 3.88 -1.88 -9.01
CA ASP A 133 4.54 -2.59 -7.93
C ASP A 133 4.13 -4.06 -7.83
N THR A 134 5.04 -4.94 -8.24
CA THR A 134 4.78 -6.37 -8.39
C THR A 134 5.18 -7.19 -7.18
N SER A 135 5.68 -6.55 -6.12
CA SER A 135 5.76 -7.18 -4.80
C SER A 135 4.37 -7.67 -4.36
N GLY A 136 4.35 -8.74 -3.56
CA GLY A 136 3.13 -9.12 -2.87
C GLY A 136 2.74 -8.01 -1.90
N GLY A 137 1.43 -7.85 -1.67
CA GLY A 137 0.97 -6.88 -0.69
C GLY A 137 1.59 -7.12 0.67
N ASN A 138 2.01 -6.04 1.32
CA ASN A 138 2.68 -6.08 2.61
C ASN A 138 1.74 -5.73 3.76
N ASP A 139 0.45 -5.53 3.50
CA ASP A 139 -0.49 -5.11 4.53
C ASP A 139 -0.94 -6.26 5.42
N ILE A 140 -1.03 -5.96 6.70
CA ILE A 140 -1.41 -6.89 7.75
C ILE A 140 -2.71 -6.46 8.42
N TYR A 141 -3.49 -7.46 8.83
CA TYR A 141 -4.44 -7.34 9.91
C TYR A 141 -3.79 -7.82 11.20
N PHE A 142 -4.08 -7.17 12.31
CA PHE A 142 -3.71 -7.65 13.64
C PHE A 142 -4.84 -7.47 14.64
N SER A 143 -4.95 -8.39 15.60
CA SER A 143 -5.79 -8.22 16.79
C SER A 143 -4.92 -8.15 18.04
N TYR A 144 -5.35 -7.37 19.02
CA TYR A 144 -4.56 -7.11 20.20
C TYR A 144 -5.41 -6.93 21.47
N THR A 145 -4.73 -7.04 22.60
CA THR A 145 -5.23 -6.68 23.93
C THR A 145 -4.22 -5.73 24.60
N TYR A 146 -4.67 -4.55 25.02
CA TYR A 146 -3.90 -3.66 25.88
C TYR A 146 -4.24 -3.91 27.34
N TYR A 147 -3.23 -3.95 28.20
CA TYR A 147 -3.36 -4.10 29.65
C TYR A 147 -2.76 -2.89 30.35
N TYR A 148 -3.50 -2.27 31.27
CA TYR A 148 -3.02 -1.11 32.05
C TYR A 148 -2.10 -1.51 33.21
N GLY A 149 -2.20 -2.76 33.68
CA GLY A 149 -1.43 -3.29 34.81
C GLY A 149 -2.13 -3.16 36.17
N ASN A 150 -3.26 -2.45 36.24
CA ASN A 150 -4.12 -2.32 37.43
C ASN A 150 -5.28 -3.33 37.46
N GLY A 151 -5.52 -4.07 36.37
CA GLY A 151 -6.68 -4.95 36.20
C GLY A 151 -7.50 -4.61 34.96
N ASP A 152 -7.36 -3.39 34.45
CA ASP A 152 -8.09 -2.94 33.27
C ASP A 152 -7.42 -3.36 31.98
N SER A 153 -8.25 -3.50 30.96
CA SER A 153 -7.78 -3.81 29.61
C SER A 153 -8.78 -3.41 28.54
N TYR A 154 -8.31 -3.27 27.31
CA TYR A 154 -9.17 -3.21 26.14
C TYR A 154 -8.65 -4.10 25.02
N THR A 155 -9.57 -4.63 24.21
CA THR A 155 -9.25 -5.45 23.05
C THR A 155 -9.64 -4.72 21.78
N GLY A 156 -8.90 -4.98 20.71
CA GLY A 156 -9.12 -4.33 19.43
C GLY A 156 -8.49 -5.07 18.27
N TYR A 157 -8.60 -4.46 17.11
CA TYR A 157 -7.95 -4.90 15.89
C TYR A 157 -7.51 -3.71 15.06
N GLY A 158 -6.57 -3.93 14.15
CA GLY A 158 -6.11 -2.91 13.25
C GLY A 158 -5.61 -3.45 11.93
N TYR A 159 -5.36 -2.50 11.04
CA TYR A 159 -4.82 -2.69 9.71
C TYR A 159 -3.60 -1.77 9.57
N GLY A 160 -2.56 -2.23 8.90
CA GLY A 160 -1.36 -1.44 8.65
C GLY A 160 -0.36 -2.21 7.81
N ASP A 161 0.76 -1.57 7.49
CA ASP A 161 1.83 -2.20 6.72
C ASP A 161 2.66 -3.18 7.58
N SER A 162 3.18 -4.25 6.99
CA SER A 162 3.97 -5.26 7.67
C SER A 162 5.28 -4.72 8.23
N SER A 163 5.77 -3.56 7.77
CA SER A 163 6.94 -2.89 8.37
C SER A 163 6.73 -2.47 9.83
N LEU A 164 5.48 -2.46 10.33
CA LEU A 164 5.16 -2.33 11.76
C LEU A 164 5.79 -3.45 12.60
N GLY A 165 6.11 -4.60 11.98
CA GLY A 165 6.81 -5.71 12.64
C GLY A 165 5.94 -6.46 13.64
N TYR A 166 4.62 -6.40 13.48
CA TYR A 166 3.68 -7.13 14.33
C TYR A 166 3.64 -8.62 13.99
N TYR A 167 3.63 -9.48 15.00
CA TYR A 167 3.49 -10.92 14.82
C TYR A 167 2.61 -11.57 15.90
N SER A 168 1.99 -12.70 15.57
CA SER A 168 1.10 -13.42 16.50
C SER A 168 1.86 -13.89 17.74
N GLY A 169 1.32 -13.61 18.92
CA GLY A 169 1.95 -13.90 20.22
C GLY A 169 3.00 -12.88 20.66
N GLN A 170 3.17 -11.77 19.93
CA GLN A 170 4.07 -10.70 20.34
C GLN A 170 3.55 -10.01 21.61
N TYR A 171 4.48 -9.64 22.49
CA TYR A 171 4.20 -8.86 23.68
C TYR A 171 5.05 -7.59 23.69
N LEU A 172 4.40 -6.43 23.74
CA LEU A 172 5.03 -5.10 23.72
C LEU A 172 4.84 -4.42 25.07
N THR A 173 5.92 -3.90 25.65
CA THR A 173 5.90 -3.27 26.99
C THR A 173 6.46 -1.85 26.94
N GLY A 174 6.24 -1.08 28.00
CA GLY A 174 6.85 0.23 28.17
C GLY A 174 5.94 1.39 27.78
N TYR A 175 4.63 1.14 27.67
CA TYR A 175 3.63 2.17 27.42
C TYR A 175 3.23 2.79 28.75
N TYR A 176 3.78 3.95 29.06
CA TYR A 176 3.46 4.66 30.31
C TYR A 176 1.98 5.07 30.33
N ASN A 177 1.31 4.80 31.45
CA ASN A 177 -0.08 5.18 31.68
C ASN A 177 -0.25 5.85 33.05
N GLU A 178 -1.44 6.39 33.31
CA GLU A 178 -1.73 7.14 34.53
C GLU A 178 -1.80 6.32 35.81
N THR A 179 -1.83 4.98 35.70
CA THR A 179 -1.86 4.07 36.86
C THR A 179 -0.51 3.97 37.58
N TYR A 180 0.48 4.79 37.18
CA TYR A 180 1.88 4.71 37.60
C TYR A 180 2.56 3.36 37.26
N ASN A 181 1.92 2.55 36.42
CA ASN A 181 2.47 1.34 35.83
C ASN A 181 2.84 1.55 34.36
N TYR A 182 3.56 0.58 33.81
CA TYR A 182 3.71 0.46 32.36
C TYR A 182 2.67 -0.53 31.86
N GLY A 183 1.80 -0.06 30.98
CA GLY A 183 0.93 -0.94 30.23
C GLY A 183 1.65 -1.69 29.12
N SER A 184 0.92 -2.63 28.53
CA SER A 184 1.47 -3.57 27.56
C SER A 184 0.43 -4.04 26.56
N TYR A 185 0.86 -4.28 25.33
CA TYR A 185 0.06 -4.93 24.29
C TYR A 185 0.43 -6.41 24.17
N SER A 186 -0.59 -7.26 24.10
CA SER A 186 -0.51 -8.62 23.57
C SER A 186 -1.08 -8.62 22.16
N ILE A 187 -0.33 -9.10 21.18
CA ILE A 187 -0.83 -9.30 19.83
C ILE A 187 -1.30 -10.74 19.70
N ASP A 188 -2.61 -10.92 19.56
CA ASP A 188 -3.24 -12.24 19.62
C ASP A 188 -3.18 -12.94 18.27
N TYR A 189 -3.31 -12.19 17.18
CA TYR A 189 -3.35 -12.72 15.82
C TYR A 189 -2.83 -11.69 14.83
N VAL A 190 -2.11 -12.16 13.81
CA VAL A 190 -1.66 -11.38 12.65
C VAL A 190 -1.82 -12.22 11.39
N TYR A 191 -2.38 -11.64 10.33
CA TYR A 191 -2.35 -12.24 9.00
C TYR A 191 -2.06 -11.19 7.93
N ASP A 192 -1.42 -11.65 6.86
CA ASP A 192 -1.09 -10.89 5.67
C ASP A 192 -2.27 -10.93 4.68
N TYR A 193 -2.70 -9.77 4.19
CA TYR A 193 -3.75 -9.66 3.17
C TYR A 193 -3.31 -10.22 1.82
N GLY A 194 -2.00 -10.22 1.55
CA GLY A 194 -1.39 -10.58 0.29
C GLY A 194 -1.54 -9.52 -0.81
N TYR A 195 -2.34 -8.48 -0.58
CA TYR A 195 -2.48 -7.31 -1.45
C TYR A 195 -2.34 -6.03 -0.61
N ASP A 196 -1.86 -4.97 -1.24
CA ASP A 196 -1.62 -3.68 -0.61
C ASP A 196 -2.89 -2.81 -0.70
N THR A 197 -3.23 -2.13 0.39
CA THR A 197 -4.37 -1.23 0.54
C THR A 197 -3.95 0.23 0.75
N GLY A 198 -2.66 0.52 0.61
CA GLY A 198 -2.05 1.84 0.72
C GLY A 198 -1.59 2.20 2.12
N TYR A 199 -1.37 1.22 3.02
CA TYR A 199 -0.71 1.51 4.29
C TYR A 199 0.80 1.63 4.08
N SER A 200 1.43 2.58 4.76
CA SER A 200 2.89 2.75 4.70
C SER A 200 3.45 3.28 6.01
N GLY A 201 4.62 2.75 6.39
CA GLY A 201 5.32 3.13 7.62
C GLY A 201 4.45 2.91 8.87
N SER A 202 4.14 4.00 9.58
CA SER A 202 3.33 3.93 10.81
C SER A 202 1.84 4.13 10.59
N ASN A 203 1.39 4.35 9.35
CA ASN A 203 -0.03 4.56 9.06
C ASN A 203 -0.80 3.28 9.35
N THR A 204 -1.87 3.43 10.13
CA THR A 204 -2.73 2.32 10.54
C THR A 204 -4.18 2.77 10.59
N ASN A 205 -5.09 1.80 10.63
CA ASN A 205 -6.44 2.02 11.15
C ASN A 205 -6.66 1.04 12.29
N ILE A 206 -6.72 1.54 13.52
CA ILE A 206 -6.88 0.72 14.72
C ILE A 206 -8.25 0.98 15.32
N TYR A 207 -8.93 -0.07 15.80
CA TYR A 207 -10.27 -0.03 16.35
C TYR A 207 -10.31 -0.78 17.67
N VAL A 208 -10.94 -0.16 18.68
CA VAL A 208 -11.18 -0.80 19.98
C VAL A 208 -12.57 -1.39 19.99
N SER A 209 -12.67 -2.67 20.34
CA SER A 209 -13.90 -3.47 20.28
C SER A 209 -14.52 -3.69 21.66
N SER A 210 -13.72 -3.77 22.71
CA SER A 210 -14.23 -3.93 24.07
C SER A 210 -13.27 -3.36 25.10
N TYR A 211 -13.82 -3.01 26.25
CA TYR A 211 -13.10 -2.54 27.43
C TYR A 211 -13.55 -3.38 28.64
N TYR A 212 -12.62 -3.73 29.49
CA TYR A 212 -12.82 -4.44 30.73
C TYR A 212 -12.27 -3.60 31.89
N ASP A 213 -13.18 -3.19 32.76
CA ASP A 213 -12.91 -2.53 34.03
C ASP A 213 -12.80 -3.63 35.08
N GLY A 214 -11.58 -3.82 35.57
CA GLY A 214 -11.17 -4.86 36.50
C GLY A 214 -10.32 -4.34 37.67
N GLY A 215 -9.88 -3.08 37.59
CA GLY A 215 -8.97 -2.41 38.51
C GLY A 215 -9.55 -1.10 39.00
N GLY A 216 -8.91 -0.49 40.00
CA GLY A 216 -9.25 0.87 40.40
C GLY A 216 -8.33 1.87 39.70
N ASP A 217 -8.87 3.04 39.39
CA ASP A 217 -8.11 4.13 38.80
C ASP A 217 -7.31 4.90 39.86
N TYR A 218 -6.16 5.44 39.44
CA TYR A 218 -5.23 6.16 40.33
C TYR A 218 -5.40 7.68 40.25
N ASP A 219 -6.25 8.16 39.36
CA ASP A 219 -6.64 9.56 39.24
C ASP A 219 -7.61 10.02 40.35
N GLY A 220 -8.15 9.05 41.11
CA GLY A 220 -9.07 9.27 42.24
C GLY A 220 -10.54 9.31 41.84
N VAL A 221 -10.88 8.88 40.62
CA VAL A 221 -12.25 8.70 40.14
C VAL A 221 -12.61 7.21 40.23
N GLY A 222 -13.92 6.92 40.39
CA GLY A 222 -14.52 5.58 40.38
C GLY A 222 -14.05 4.55 41.42
N THR A 223 -14.53 3.31 41.25
CA THR A 223 -14.16 2.15 42.08
C THR A 223 -14.02 0.91 41.21
N PRO A 224 -13.14 -0.05 41.58
CA PRO A 224 -12.95 -1.25 40.79
C PRO A 224 -14.26 -1.98 40.51
N SER A 225 -14.58 -2.12 39.24
CA SER A 225 -15.62 -3.03 38.78
C SER A 225 -14.97 -4.32 38.28
N TYR A 226 -15.76 -5.36 38.05
CA TYR A 226 -15.33 -6.54 37.30
C TYR A 226 -16.30 -6.72 36.15
N SER A 227 -16.30 -5.74 35.25
CA SER A 227 -17.33 -5.61 34.22
C SER A 227 -16.76 -5.30 32.85
N THR A 228 -17.41 -5.85 31.84
CA THR A 228 -17.11 -5.54 30.44
C THR A 228 -18.07 -4.46 29.96
N THR A 229 -17.58 -3.56 29.14
CA THR A 229 -18.37 -2.49 28.54
C THR A 229 -19.56 -3.04 27.74
N TYR A 230 -20.68 -2.31 27.76
CA TYR A 230 -21.81 -2.55 26.86
C TYR A 230 -21.59 -1.90 25.49
N ASN A 231 -20.89 -0.76 25.46
CA ASN A 231 -20.61 -0.02 24.23
C ASN A 231 -19.28 0.72 24.31
N VAL A 232 -18.46 0.55 23.28
CA VAL A 232 -17.25 1.35 23.04
C VAL A 232 -17.51 2.31 21.90
N SER A 233 -17.24 3.60 22.14
CA SER A 233 -17.09 4.60 21.10
C SER A 233 -15.60 4.87 20.91
N SER A 234 -14.98 4.23 19.91
CA SER A 234 -13.56 4.43 19.59
C SER A 234 -13.42 5.41 18.42
N TYR A 235 -12.46 6.34 18.53
CA TYR A 235 -12.10 7.24 17.42
C TYR A 235 -10.94 6.71 16.58
N GLY A 236 -10.47 5.51 16.92
CA GLY A 236 -9.41 4.79 16.25
C GLY A 236 -8.02 5.40 16.38
N GLY A 237 -7.01 4.56 16.12
CA GLY A 237 -5.59 4.93 16.09
C GLY A 237 -5.06 4.96 14.66
N TYR A 238 -4.24 5.95 14.32
CA TYR A 238 -3.69 6.14 12.97
C TYR A 238 -2.17 5.97 12.90
N TYR A 239 -1.48 5.81 14.03
CA TYR A 239 -0.01 5.82 14.11
C TYR A 239 0.54 4.63 14.91
N GLY A 240 0.10 3.41 14.58
CA GLY A 240 0.47 2.19 15.29
C GLY A 240 -0.16 2.10 16.68
N LEU A 241 0.16 1.00 17.36
CA LEU A 241 -0.33 0.74 18.72
C LEU A 241 0.07 1.86 19.69
N GLY A 242 -0.87 2.32 20.52
CA GLY A 242 -0.70 3.47 21.42
C GLY A 242 -1.33 4.77 20.91
N SER A 243 -1.94 4.76 19.73
CA SER A 243 -2.67 5.92 19.19
C SER A 243 -4.18 5.83 19.39
N GLU A 244 -4.67 4.78 20.04
CA GLU A 244 -6.08 4.49 20.24
C GLU A 244 -6.64 5.24 21.45
N TYR A 245 -7.87 5.73 21.30
CA TYR A 245 -8.62 6.36 22.37
C TYR A 245 -10.12 6.25 22.10
N GLY A 246 -10.92 6.47 23.14
CA GLY A 246 -12.36 6.42 23.02
C GLY A 246 -13.09 6.64 24.33
N SER A 247 -14.33 6.19 24.35
CA SER A 247 -15.16 6.13 25.54
C SER A 247 -15.78 4.75 25.70
N ALA A 248 -15.74 4.21 26.91
CA ALA A 248 -16.37 2.95 27.28
C ALA A 248 -17.59 3.24 28.14
N TYR A 249 -18.69 2.52 27.94
CA TYR A 249 -19.95 2.74 28.67
C TYR A 249 -20.48 1.45 29.28
N ASN A 250 -21.06 1.54 30.48
CA ASN A 250 -21.87 0.45 31.03
C ASN A 250 -23.24 0.39 30.34
N SER A 251 -24.04 -0.63 30.67
CA SER A 251 -25.37 -0.83 30.07
C SER A 251 -26.38 0.29 30.32
N SER A 252 -26.12 1.14 31.33
CA SER A 252 -26.95 2.30 31.68
C SER A 252 -26.43 3.61 31.08
N TYR A 253 -25.33 3.58 30.31
CA TYR A 253 -24.61 4.75 29.79
C TYR A 253 -24.28 5.77 30.88
N ASN A 254 -24.00 5.30 32.10
CA ASN A 254 -23.80 6.15 33.26
C ASN A 254 -22.56 5.69 34.03
N ASN A 255 -21.46 6.39 33.80
CA ASN A 255 -20.13 6.06 34.30
C ASN A 255 -19.58 7.20 35.18
N SER A 256 -18.66 6.88 36.08
CA SER A 256 -17.83 7.87 36.78
C SER A 256 -16.76 8.46 35.87
N ASP A 257 -16.09 7.61 35.08
CA ASP A 257 -15.18 7.98 34.00
C ASP A 257 -15.43 7.10 32.78
N ALA A 258 -15.59 7.72 31.61
CA ALA A 258 -15.83 7.00 30.38
C ALA A 258 -14.61 6.98 29.47
N LEU A 259 -13.64 7.89 29.64
CA LEU A 259 -12.58 8.08 28.67
C LEU A 259 -11.50 7.03 28.84
N PHE A 260 -11.02 6.48 27.73
CA PHE A 260 -9.85 5.61 27.77
C PHE A 260 -8.89 5.92 26.61
N SER A 261 -7.61 5.65 26.84
CA SER A 261 -6.54 5.61 25.84
C SER A 261 -5.41 4.72 26.35
N ASN A 262 -4.29 4.61 25.61
CA ASN A 262 -3.09 3.98 26.17
C ASN A 262 -2.54 4.66 27.45
N TYR A 263 -3.03 5.85 27.80
CA TYR A 263 -2.65 6.57 29.00
C TYR A 263 -3.76 6.60 30.05
N TYR A 264 -5.02 6.78 29.63
CA TYR A 264 -6.18 6.92 30.50
C TYR A 264 -6.97 5.62 30.62
N SER A 265 -7.34 5.19 31.83
CA SER A 265 -8.31 4.10 32.05
C SER A 265 -9.70 4.68 32.32
N ALA A 266 -10.74 3.86 32.08
CA ALA A 266 -12.14 4.22 32.31
C ALA A 266 -12.76 3.37 33.42
N ASP A 267 -13.54 4.01 34.27
CA ASP A 267 -14.35 3.39 35.32
C ASP A 267 -15.83 3.25 34.92
N LEU A 268 -16.29 2.01 34.78
CA LEU A 268 -17.66 1.69 34.40
C LEU A 268 -18.65 1.80 35.57
N VAL A 269 -18.21 2.09 36.79
CA VAL A 269 -19.01 2.15 38.03
C VAL A 269 -18.62 3.33 38.93
N PHE A 270 -19.62 3.98 39.54
CA PHE A 270 -19.45 5.04 40.55
C PHE A 270 -18.85 4.57 41.86
#